data_AF-A0A7Y5M9V5-F1
#
_entry.id   AF-A0A7Y5M9V5-F1
#
_cell.length_a   1.000
_cell.length_b   1.000
_cell.length_c   1.000
_cell.angle_alpha   90.00
_cell.angle_beta   90.00
_cell.angle_gamma   90.00
#
_symmetry.space_group_name_H-M   'P 1'
#
loop_
_entity.id
_entity.type
_entity.pdbx_description
1 polymer ?
#
loop_
_entity_poly.entity_id
_entity_poly.type
_entity_poly.pdbx_seq_one_letter_code
_entity_poly.pdbx_strand_id
1 'polypeptide(L)' 'AWRLVKFVDAGMLTRTKCSQCSGQFVTELYENRHYTCGLCNPPARAGKSKAAGSLMLH' A
#
# COMPACT_ATOMS: atom_id res chain seq x y z
N ALA A 1 -7.87 9.34 -10.64
CA ALA A 1 -6.75 9.20 -9.69
C ALA A 1 -5.65 10.27 -9.88
N TRP A 2 -6.00 11.54 -10.16
CA TRP A 2 -5.00 12.54 -10.58
C TRP A 2 -4.10 13.07 -9.43
N ARG A 3 -4.62 13.14 -8.20
CA ARG A 3 -3.85 13.63 -7.05
C ARG A 3 -2.67 12.74 -6.68
N LEU A 4 -2.86 11.42 -6.63
CA LEU A 4 -1.79 10.49 -6.26
C LEU A 4 -0.62 10.56 -7.25
N VAL A 5 -0.90 10.64 -8.54
CA VAL A 5 0.12 10.79 -9.59
C VAL A 5 0.95 12.05 -9.38
N LYS A 6 0.33 13.17 -8.99
CA LYS A 6 1.06 14.43 -8.73
C LYS A 6 2.04 14.30 -7.55
N PHE A 7 1.67 13.59 -6.50
CA PHE A 7 2.55 13.37 -5.35
C PHE A 7 3.70 12.39 -5.65
N VAL A 8 3.44 11.39 -6.50
CA VAL A 8 4.49 10.47 -6.98
C VAL A 8 5.47 11.21 -7.91
N ASP A 9 4.96 12.01 -8.84
CA ASP A 9 5.76 12.78 -9.81
C ASP A 9 6.60 13.87 -9.11
N ALA A 10 6.04 14.51 -8.08
CA ALA A 10 6.76 15.47 -7.24
C ALA A 10 7.75 14.83 -6.26
N GLY A 11 7.92 13.50 -6.25
CA GLY A 11 8.83 12.79 -5.36
C GLY A 11 8.45 12.86 -3.87
N MET A 12 7.20 13.23 -3.56
CA MET A 12 6.71 13.42 -2.20
C MET A 12 6.28 12.11 -1.52
N LEU A 13 6.26 11.00 -2.27
CA LEU A 13 5.84 9.68 -1.80
C LEU A 13 6.90 8.65 -2.17
N THR A 14 7.21 7.75 -1.24
CA THR A 14 8.12 6.62 -1.49
C THR A 14 7.33 5.32 -1.62
N ARG A 15 7.85 4.40 -2.43
CA ARG A 15 7.30 3.05 -2.57
C ARG A 15 8.19 2.05 -1.87
N THR A 16 7.63 1.31 -0.92
CA THR A 16 8.33 0.24 -0.21
C THR A 16 7.73 -1.10 -0.60
N LYS A 17 8.60 -2.09 -0.77
CA LYS A 17 8.22 -3.46 -1.09
C LYS A 17 7.81 -4.19 0.18
N CYS A 18 6.68 -4.89 0.14
CA CYS A 18 6.26 -5.74 1.25
C CYS A 18 7.17 -6.98 1.35
N SER A 19 7.64 -7.29 2.56
CA SER A 19 8.49 -8.45 2.82
C SER A 19 7.75 -9.79 2.69
N GLN A 20 6.42 -9.80 2.73
CA GLN A 20 5.57 -11.00 2.64
C GLN A 20 5.08 -11.26 1.21
N CYS A 21 4.30 -10.34 0.64
CA CYS A 21 3.70 -10.53 -0.68
C CYS A 21 4.51 -9.94 -1.84
N SER A 22 5.64 -9.27 -1.57
CA SER A 22 6.49 -8.62 -2.58
C SER A 22 5.83 -7.45 -3.36
N GLY A 23 4.59 -7.08 -3.03
CA GLY A 23 3.88 -5.93 -3.62
C GLY A 23 4.48 -4.58 -3.22
N GLN A 24 4.23 -3.55 -4.02
CA GLN A 24 4.77 -2.20 -3.81
C GLN A 24 3.68 -1.27 -3.28
N PHE A 25 3.92 -0.67 -2.11
CA PHE A 25 2.96 0.19 -1.42
C PHE A 25 3.59 1.54 -1.12
N VAL A 26 2.75 2.59 -1.03
CA VAL A 26 3.21 3.93 -0.68
C VAL A 26 3.43 4.01 0.83
N THR A 27 4.63 4.39 1.25
CA THR A 27 5.03 4.54 2.65
C THR A 27 5.82 5.83 2.86
N GLU A 28 6.07 6.18 4.13
CA GLU A 28 6.95 7.29 4.48
C GLU A 28 8.41 6.99 4.11
N LEU A 29 9.20 8.04 3.82
CA LEU A 29 10.57 7.97 3.31
C LEU A 29 11.58 7.25 4.23
N TYR A 30 11.23 7.06 5.51
CA TYR A 30 12.12 6.49 6.53
C TYR A 30 11.56 5.21 7.17
N GLU A 31 10.62 4.53 6.51
CA GLU A 31 10.05 3.31 7.06
C GLU A 31 11.03 2.12 7.00
N ASN A 32 10.97 1.31 8.06
CA ASN A 32 11.92 0.26 8.43
C ASN A 32 11.96 -0.87 7.38
N ARG A 33 13.09 -1.60 7.31
CA ARG A 33 13.42 -2.65 6.32
C ARG A 33 12.39 -3.80 6.20
N HIS A 34 11.45 -3.90 7.13
CA HIS A 34 10.46 -4.98 7.26
C HIS A 34 9.02 -4.43 7.13
N TYR A 35 8.73 -3.76 6.02
CA TYR A 35 7.38 -3.29 5.75
C TYR A 35 6.41 -4.46 5.51
N THR A 36 5.35 -4.52 6.32
CA THR A 36 4.24 -5.47 6.13
C THR A 36 3.01 -4.71 5.69
N CYS A 37 2.49 -5.01 4.51
CA CYS A 37 1.33 -4.30 3.98
C CYS A 37 0.06 -4.64 4.78
N GLY A 38 -0.91 -3.72 4.78
CA GLY A 38 -2.19 -3.92 5.45
C GLY A 38 -3.07 -5.01 4.83
N LEU A 39 -2.62 -5.71 3.78
CA LEU A 39 -3.26 -6.93 3.28
C LEU A 39 -2.64 -8.19 3.91
N CYS A 40 -1.33 -8.20 4.12
CA CYS A 40 -0.62 -9.31 4.79
C CYS A 40 -0.83 -9.30 6.30
N ASN A 41 -0.92 -8.12 6.92
CA ASN A 41 -1.34 -7.97 8.31
C ASN A 41 -2.61 -7.10 8.36
N PRO A 42 -3.77 -7.67 8.00
CA PRO A 42 -5.02 -6.92 7.93
C PRO A 42 -5.37 -6.37 9.31
N PRO A 43 -5.46 -5.04 9.49
CA PRO A 43 -5.96 -4.47 10.74
C PRO A 43 -7.39 -4.96 10.97
N ALA A 44 -7.86 -4.94 12.22
CA ALA A 44 -9.22 -5.39 12.61
C ALA A 44 -10.37 -4.76 11.78
N ARG A 45 -10.09 -3.65 11.06
CA ARG A 45 -11.03 -2.95 10.18
C ARG A 45 -10.83 -3.19 8.68
N ALA A 46 -9.86 -4.00 8.25
CA ALA A 46 -9.69 -4.42 6.85
C ALA A 46 -10.75 -5.46 6.41
N GLY A 47 -11.49 -6.05 7.36
CA GLY A 47 -12.55 -7.03 7.10
C GLY A 47 -13.92 -6.44 6.71
N LYS A 48 -14.08 -5.12 6.61
CA LYS A 48 -15.34 -4.50 6.18
C LYS A 48 -15.26 -3.96 4.75
N SER A 49 -14.92 -4.87 3.84
CA SER A 49 -15.15 -4.73 2.41
C SER A 49 -16.33 -5.61 2.01
N LYS A 50 -17.54 -5.31 2.51
CA LYS A 50 -18.76 -5.58 1.72
C LYS A 50 -18.85 -4.47 0.66
N ALA A 51 -17.97 -4.47 -0.34
CA ALA A 51 -18.08 -3.52 -1.44
C ALA A 51 -17.37 -4.04 -2.69
N ALA A 52 -18.09 -3.97 -3.81
CA ALA A 52 -17.78 -4.43 -5.16
C ALA A 52 -16.56 -3.75 -5.81
N GLY A 53 -15.36 -3.96 -5.25
CA GLY A 53 -14.14 -3.34 -5.79
C GLY A 53 -12.84 -3.77 -5.10
N SER A 54 -12.79 -4.96 -4.50
CA SER A 54 -11.53 -5.51 -3.98
C SER A 54 -10.52 -5.66 -5.11
N LEU A 55 -9.31 -5.13 -4.91
CA LEU A 55 -8.17 -5.31 -5.80
C LEU A 55 -7.86 -6.81 -5.91
N MET A 56 -8.28 -7.44 -7.00
CA MET A 56 -7.81 -8.77 -7.39
C MET A 56 -6.35 -8.63 -7.80
N LEU A 57 -5.43 -9.11 -6.98
CA LEU A 57 -4.09 -9.43 -7.46
C LEU A 57 -4.18 -10.78 -8.19
N HIS A 58 -3.92 -10.76 -9.49
CA HIS A 58 -3.76 -11.93 -10.35
C HIS A 58 -2.32 -12.44 -10.24
#